data_AF-A0A087SCB8-F1
#
_entry.id   AF-A0A087SCB8-F1
#
_cell.length_a   1.000
_cell.length_b   1.000
_cell.length_c   1.000
_cell.angle_alpha   90.00
_cell.angle_beta   90.00
_cell.angle_gamma   90.00
#
_symmetry.space_group_name_H-M   'P 1'
#
loop_
_entity.id
_entity.type
_entity.pdbx_description
1 polymer ?
#
loop_
_entity_poly.entity_id
_entity_poly.type
_entity_poly.pdbx_seq_one_letter_code
_entity_poly.pdbx_strand_id
1 'polypeptide(L)'
;MVRKLVVAVDDSAVSKSTLQWAAEKLLRPDDELHIISVLEPASGGNFASTAETAYPVSMQECKPDPLALERAQAFLKKCREEAQKQGVADVKLATLVTCVGGAADTGRHIVDYSRRQDADVVLMGSRGMGSLRRAMLGLLGLGSVSSYVVKHANCNVMVHKPDGSDTWRLQTAIEDLLASKIGIIPTDTSPAFVCCLHDRVAVQAMFDIAGLSVSKKLSVMYTLILTASKGMPKQVVAAASGKRKSTIRKTVGIRWPDNPVCQVWTVAPSPKALMAGVDGPLLCTTVPGREDPGGEEQAPDLAELADRYCAAGVGFVVAEEGQRWGASTVIDFSGARPTVVRVGDGDLDPFLPYLPDV
;
A
#
# COMPACT_ATOMS: atom_id res chain seq x y z
N MET A 1 8.40 -5.15 21.11
CA MET A 1 7.68 -6.45 21.05
C MET A 1 8.20 -7.14 19.80
N VAL A 2 8.52 -8.44 19.86
CA VAL A 2 8.95 -9.18 18.66
C VAL A 2 7.83 -9.14 17.63
N ARG A 3 8.13 -8.72 16.40
CA ARG A 3 7.16 -8.73 15.30
C ARG A 3 7.18 -10.09 14.63
N LYS A 4 6.02 -10.59 14.23
CA LYS A 4 5.84 -11.85 13.51
C LYS A 4 5.47 -11.59 12.05
N LEU A 5 6.32 -12.05 11.14
CA LEU A 5 6.12 -11.86 9.70
C LEU A 5 5.96 -13.21 8.99
N VAL A 6 4.86 -13.35 8.25
CA VAL A 6 4.56 -14.54 7.42
C VAL A 6 4.87 -14.21 5.97
N VAL A 7 5.87 -14.86 5.37
CA VAL A 7 6.21 -14.68 3.95
C VAL A 7 5.69 -15.87 3.15
N ALA A 8 4.70 -15.63 2.29
CA ALA A 8 4.15 -16.66 1.41
C ALA A 8 4.96 -16.74 0.11
N VAL A 9 5.59 -17.90 -0.15
CA VAL A 9 6.51 -18.13 -1.27
C VAL A 9 6.15 -19.34 -2.13
N ASP A 10 6.32 -19.18 -3.45
CA ASP A 10 6.37 -20.24 -4.46
C ASP A 10 7.80 -20.31 -5.06
N ASP A 11 8.06 -21.28 -5.94
CA ASP A 11 9.40 -21.46 -6.55
C ASP A 11 9.78 -20.38 -7.59
N SER A 12 8.94 -19.37 -7.80
CA SER A 12 9.13 -18.35 -8.83
C SER A 12 10.23 -17.33 -8.51
N ALA A 13 10.66 -16.61 -9.55
CA ALA A 13 11.56 -15.47 -9.40
C ALA A 13 10.97 -14.33 -8.54
N VAL A 14 9.64 -14.13 -8.58
CA VAL A 14 8.97 -13.05 -7.83
C VAL A 14 8.99 -13.34 -6.33
N SER A 15 8.77 -14.59 -5.92
CA SER A 15 8.87 -14.99 -4.51
C SER A 15 10.29 -14.89 -3.97
N LYS A 16 11.30 -15.25 -4.77
CA LYS A 16 12.73 -15.06 -4.44
C LYS A 16 13.08 -13.58 -4.26
N SER A 17 12.69 -12.73 -5.22
CA SER A 17 12.85 -11.27 -5.15
C SER A 17 12.16 -10.68 -3.92
N THR A 18 10.94 -11.13 -3.62
CA THR A 18 10.16 -10.70 -2.45
C THR A 18 10.87 -10.99 -1.14
N LEU A 19 11.43 -12.19 -0.97
CA LEU A 19 12.13 -12.59 0.25
C LEU A 19 13.48 -11.86 0.39
N GLN A 20 14.24 -11.73 -0.69
CA GLN A 20 15.50 -10.98 -0.68
C GLN A 20 15.24 -9.51 -0.28
N TRP A 21 14.30 -8.85 -0.96
CA TRP A 21 13.88 -7.49 -0.66
C TRP A 21 13.42 -7.31 0.79
N ALA A 22 12.66 -8.28 1.33
CA ALA A 22 12.23 -8.25 2.73
C ALA A 22 13.43 -8.27 3.69
N ALA A 23 14.35 -9.20 3.48
CA ALA A 23 15.55 -9.36 4.29
C ALA A 23 16.50 -8.15 4.18
N GLU A 24 16.47 -7.44 3.07
CA GLU A 24 17.26 -6.23 2.84
C GLU A 24 16.62 -4.90 3.30
N LYS A 25 15.29 -4.83 3.50
CA LYS A 25 14.53 -3.56 3.61
C LYS A 25 13.39 -3.53 4.65
N LEU A 26 12.96 -4.68 5.17
CA LEU A 26 11.80 -4.79 6.08
C LEU A 26 12.13 -5.50 7.40
N LEU A 27 12.90 -6.58 7.31
CA LEU A 27 13.16 -7.46 8.44
C LEU A 27 14.24 -6.88 9.36
N ARG A 28 14.03 -7.06 10.66
CA ARG A 28 14.95 -6.69 11.74
C ARG A 28 15.53 -7.98 12.37
N PRO A 29 16.71 -7.93 13.02
CA PRO A 29 17.31 -9.11 13.63
C PRO A 29 16.47 -9.77 14.73
N ASP A 30 15.54 -9.01 15.34
CA ASP A 30 14.61 -9.44 16.39
C ASP A 30 13.22 -9.88 15.89
N ASP A 31 12.99 -9.94 14.57
CA ASP A 31 11.73 -10.44 14.01
C ASP A 31 11.62 -11.98 14.03
N GLU A 32 10.40 -12.48 14.22
CA GLU A 32 10.01 -13.90 14.11
C GLU A 32 9.48 -14.18 12.68
N LEU A 33 10.27 -14.87 11.85
CA LEU A 33 9.98 -15.04 10.42
C LEU A 33 9.41 -16.43 10.10
N HIS A 34 8.17 -16.48 9.62
CA HIS A 34 7.52 -17.69 9.12
C HIS A 34 7.52 -17.71 7.59
N ILE A 35 8.44 -18.46 6.97
CA ILE A 35 8.43 -18.66 5.52
C ILE A 35 7.53 -19.86 5.20
N ILE A 36 6.45 -19.61 4.47
CA ILE A 36 5.44 -20.62 4.16
C ILE A 36 5.32 -20.85 2.66
N SER A 37 5.12 -22.11 2.25
CA SER A 37 4.73 -22.46 0.89
C SER A 37 3.42 -23.25 0.90
N VAL A 38 2.56 -23.00 -0.09
CA VAL A 38 1.21 -23.55 -0.15
C VAL A 38 1.05 -24.35 -1.43
N LEU A 39 0.80 -25.66 -1.28
CA LEU A 39 0.77 -26.63 -2.37
C LEU A 39 -0.67 -26.95 -2.80
N GLU A 40 -0.80 -27.39 -4.05
CA GLU A 40 -2.00 -28.04 -4.56
C GLU A 40 -1.98 -29.54 -4.21
N PRO A 41 -3.14 -30.18 -3.97
CA PRO A 41 -3.21 -31.61 -3.66
C PRO A 41 -2.73 -32.47 -4.84
N ALA A 42 -2.19 -33.66 -4.55
CA ALA A 42 -1.67 -34.56 -5.58
C ALA A 42 -2.70 -34.92 -6.67
N SER A 43 -3.99 -34.96 -6.29
CA SER A 43 -5.12 -35.17 -7.20
C SER A 43 -5.61 -33.83 -7.75
N GLY A 44 -5.07 -33.41 -8.89
CA GLY A 44 -5.58 -32.26 -9.65
C GLY A 44 -7.03 -32.49 -10.09
N GLY A 45 -7.98 -31.96 -9.31
CA GLY A 45 -9.41 -32.14 -9.54
C GLY A 45 -9.91 -31.38 -10.76
N ASN A 46 -10.00 -32.05 -11.91
CA ASN A 46 -10.65 -31.55 -13.12
C ASN A 46 -12.17 -31.41 -12.91
N PHE A 47 -12.62 -30.43 -12.11
CA PHE A 47 -14.02 -30.04 -11.99
C PHE A 47 -14.48 -29.23 -13.21
N ALA A 48 -14.51 -29.92 -14.35
CA ALA A 48 -14.89 -29.39 -15.66
C ALA A 48 -16.10 -30.15 -16.24
N SER A 49 -17.11 -30.48 -15.43
CA SER A 49 -18.43 -30.94 -15.93
C SER A 49 -19.54 -30.89 -14.88
N THR A 50 -20.62 -30.18 -15.23
CA THR A 50 -22.03 -30.44 -14.86
C THR A 50 -22.47 -30.45 -13.39
N ALA A 51 -23.79 -30.34 -13.20
CA ALA A 51 -24.44 -30.16 -11.90
C ALA A 51 -24.69 -31.48 -11.14
N GLU A 52 -25.19 -31.34 -9.90
CA GLU A 52 -25.82 -32.38 -9.08
C GLU A 52 -24.94 -33.57 -8.64
N THR A 53 -24.10 -33.36 -7.62
CA THR A 53 -24.05 -34.28 -6.46
C THR A 53 -23.33 -33.64 -5.27
N ALA A 54 -24.09 -33.23 -4.25
CA ALA A 54 -23.56 -32.69 -3.00
C ALA A 54 -23.15 -33.81 -2.03
N TYR A 55 -22.04 -34.49 -2.29
CA TYR A 55 -21.42 -35.36 -1.30
C TYR A 55 -20.71 -34.54 -0.21
N PRO A 56 -20.81 -34.90 1.08
CA PRO A 56 -20.07 -34.23 2.12
C PRO A 56 -18.58 -34.54 1.96
N VAL A 57 -17.77 -33.50 1.72
CA VAL A 57 -16.31 -33.62 1.74
C VAL A 57 -15.88 -33.92 3.17
N SER A 58 -15.62 -35.20 3.44
CA SER A 58 -14.99 -35.63 4.69
C SER A 58 -13.59 -35.02 4.80
N MET A 59 -13.07 -34.89 6.02
CA MET A 59 -11.70 -34.42 6.26
C MET A 59 -10.65 -35.49 5.91
N GLN A 60 -10.66 -35.92 4.65
CA GLN A 60 -9.60 -36.73 4.07
C GLN A 60 -8.35 -35.86 3.95
N GLU A 61 -7.26 -36.27 4.59
CA GLU A 61 -5.99 -35.52 4.61
C GLU A 61 -5.54 -35.18 3.18
N CYS A 62 -5.61 -33.90 2.81
CA CYS A 62 -5.22 -33.41 1.49
C CYS A 62 -3.71 -33.53 1.34
N LYS A 63 -3.25 -34.66 0.81
CA LYS A 63 -1.83 -34.96 0.67
C LYS A 63 -1.27 -34.29 -0.59
N PRO A 64 -0.13 -33.59 -0.49
CA PRO A 64 0.51 -32.98 -1.64
C PRO A 64 1.15 -34.08 -2.49
N ASP A 65 1.47 -33.77 -3.75
CA ASP A 65 2.40 -34.62 -4.52
C ASP A 65 3.74 -34.71 -3.74
N PRO A 66 4.28 -35.91 -3.46
CA PRO A 66 5.56 -36.06 -2.77
C PRO A 66 6.72 -35.30 -3.45
N LEU A 67 6.72 -35.21 -4.78
CA LEU A 67 7.78 -34.50 -5.52
C LEU A 67 7.62 -32.98 -5.41
N ALA A 68 6.40 -32.45 -5.45
CA ALA A 68 6.11 -31.06 -5.13
C ALA A 68 6.47 -30.71 -3.67
N LEU A 69 6.20 -31.61 -2.72
CA LEU A 69 6.56 -31.44 -1.32
C LEU A 69 8.08 -31.38 -1.11
N GLU A 70 8.84 -32.32 -1.70
CA GLU A 70 10.31 -32.32 -1.65
C GLU A 70 10.89 -31.03 -2.23
N ARG A 71 10.42 -30.61 -3.41
CA ARG A 71 10.83 -29.35 -4.07
C ARG A 71 10.53 -28.14 -3.20
N ALA A 72 9.35 -28.07 -2.59
CA ALA A 72 8.96 -26.97 -1.71
C ALA A 72 9.80 -26.93 -0.44
N GLN A 73 10.07 -28.07 0.20
CA GLN A 73 10.95 -28.14 1.38
C GLN A 73 12.39 -27.75 1.04
N ALA A 74 12.94 -28.25 -0.08
CA ALA A 74 14.27 -27.89 -0.56
C ALA A 74 14.38 -26.40 -0.93
N PHE A 75 13.30 -25.78 -1.41
CA PHE A 75 13.23 -24.35 -1.67
C PHE A 75 13.11 -23.53 -0.38
N LEU A 76 12.19 -23.88 0.53
CA LEU A 76 12.03 -23.25 1.85
C LEU A 76 13.33 -23.28 2.67
N LYS A 77 14.13 -24.37 2.58
CA LYS A 77 15.45 -24.44 3.20
C LYS A 77 16.40 -23.36 2.66
N LYS A 78 16.47 -23.17 1.34
CA LYS A 78 17.29 -22.12 0.70
C LYS A 78 16.80 -20.71 1.08
N CYS A 79 15.48 -20.52 1.16
CA CYS A 79 14.88 -19.28 1.65
C CYS A 79 15.30 -18.95 3.09
N ARG A 80 15.31 -19.95 3.98
CA ARG A 80 15.82 -19.79 5.34
C ARG A 80 17.32 -19.47 5.35
N GLU A 81 18.12 -20.21 4.59
CA GLU A 81 19.56 -19.98 4.48
C GLU A 81 19.88 -18.55 4.01
N GLU A 82 19.05 -17.96 3.13
CA GLU A 82 19.21 -16.56 2.71
C GLU A 82 18.78 -15.56 3.80
N ALA A 83 17.61 -15.73 4.39
CA ALA A 83 17.13 -14.84 5.46
C ALA A 83 18.08 -14.81 6.68
N GLN A 84 18.70 -15.96 7.01
CA GLN A 84 19.66 -16.06 8.10
C GLN A 84 21.03 -15.40 7.79
N LYS A 85 21.45 -15.31 6.52
CA LYS A 85 22.65 -14.51 6.14
C LYS A 85 22.45 -13.02 6.38
N GLN A 86 21.22 -12.54 6.16
CA GLN A 86 20.83 -11.14 6.34
C GLN A 86 20.53 -10.80 7.82
N GLY A 87 20.78 -11.72 8.76
CA GLY A 87 20.76 -11.47 10.21
C GLY A 87 19.46 -11.85 10.94
N VAL A 88 18.46 -12.40 10.26
CA VAL A 88 17.20 -12.83 10.90
C VAL A 88 17.41 -14.13 11.66
N ALA A 89 17.26 -14.10 12.99
CA ALA A 89 17.63 -15.23 13.85
C ALA A 89 16.58 -16.36 13.85
N ASP A 90 15.32 -16.05 14.16
CA ASP A 90 14.24 -17.03 14.24
C ASP A 90 13.53 -17.16 12.89
N VAL A 91 13.83 -18.25 12.18
CA VAL A 91 13.22 -18.56 10.88
C VAL A 91 12.53 -19.92 10.95
N LYS A 92 11.20 -19.87 11.00
CA LYS A 92 10.26 -20.99 11.01
C LYS A 92 9.82 -21.31 9.57
N LEU A 93 9.71 -22.59 9.25
CA LEU A 93 9.31 -23.09 7.93
C LEU A 93 8.01 -23.89 8.04
N ALA A 94 7.07 -23.67 7.13
CA ALA A 94 5.88 -24.51 7.02
C ALA A 94 5.49 -24.79 5.57
N THR A 95 4.99 -26.00 5.32
CA THR A 95 4.32 -26.35 4.07
C THR A 95 2.84 -26.59 4.37
N LEU A 96 1.98 -25.88 3.64
CA LEU A 96 0.52 -26.02 3.71
C LEU A 96 0.06 -26.71 2.42
N VAL A 97 -1.10 -27.37 2.47
CA VAL A 97 -1.72 -28.00 1.29
C VAL A 97 -3.17 -27.57 1.23
N THR A 98 -3.61 -27.14 0.05
CA THR A 98 -4.98 -26.75 -0.23
C THR A 98 -5.93 -27.95 -0.31
N CYS A 99 -7.21 -27.72 -0.04
CA CYS A 99 -8.24 -28.76 -0.07
C CYS A 99 -8.91 -28.87 -1.45
N VAL A 100 -9.08 -27.74 -2.13
CA VAL A 100 -9.72 -27.63 -3.46
C VAL A 100 -8.72 -27.11 -4.51
N GLY A 101 -7.72 -26.33 -4.06
CA GLY A 101 -6.74 -25.70 -4.94
C GLY A 101 -7.21 -24.37 -5.54
N GLY A 102 -6.35 -23.75 -6.34
CA GLY A 102 -6.62 -22.45 -6.94
C GLY A 102 -6.62 -21.26 -5.96
N ALA A 103 -6.60 -20.06 -6.52
CA ALA A 103 -6.12 -18.86 -5.84
C ALA A 103 -6.89 -18.41 -4.59
N ALA A 104 -8.19 -18.74 -4.48
CA ALA A 104 -8.98 -18.42 -3.30
C ALA A 104 -8.68 -19.36 -2.12
N ASP A 105 -8.48 -20.65 -2.39
CA ASP A 105 -8.13 -21.64 -1.36
C ASP A 105 -6.68 -21.46 -0.90
N THR A 106 -5.75 -21.19 -1.84
CA THR A 106 -4.38 -20.76 -1.50
C THR A 106 -4.39 -19.53 -0.59
N GLY A 107 -5.21 -18.53 -0.91
CA GLY A 107 -5.34 -17.30 -0.12
C GLY A 107 -5.92 -17.55 1.28
N ARG A 108 -6.92 -18.43 1.38
CA ARG A 108 -7.49 -18.88 2.64
C ARG A 108 -6.44 -19.56 3.52
N HIS A 109 -5.67 -20.50 2.99
CA HIS A 109 -4.65 -21.22 3.77
C HIS A 109 -3.56 -20.29 4.32
N ILE A 110 -3.20 -19.21 3.60
CA ILE A 110 -2.29 -18.16 4.10
C ILE A 110 -2.95 -17.39 5.27
N VAL A 111 -4.19 -16.93 5.09
CA VAL A 111 -4.94 -16.17 6.11
C VAL A 111 -5.20 -16.99 7.38
N ASP A 112 -5.63 -18.24 7.22
CA ASP A 112 -5.87 -19.14 8.35
C ASP A 112 -4.53 -19.56 9.01
N TYR A 113 -3.38 -19.46 8.34
CA TYR A 113 -2.07 -19.59 8.98
C TYR A 113 -1.65 -18.32 9.75
N SER A 114 -1.76 -17.12 9.16
CA SER A 114 -1.39 -15.86 9.81
C SER A 114 -2.18 -15.63 11.10
N ARG A 115 -3.49 -15.93 11.08
CA ARG A 115 -4.36 -15.94 12.27
C ARG A 115 -3.89 -16.90 13.36
N ARG A 116 -3.43 -18.11 13.00
CA ARG A 116 -2.99 -19.13 13.96
C ARG A 116 -1.62 -18.86 14.56
N GLN A 117 -0.76 -18.09 13.91
CA GLN A 117 0.53 -17.69 14.47
C GLN A 117 0.46 -16.35 15.21
N ASP A 118 -0.67 -15.64 15.10
CA ASP A 118 -0.86 -14.28 15.59
C ASP A 118 0.18 -13.34 14.96
N ALA A 119 0.22 -13.31 13.63
CA ALA A 119 1.20 -12.57 12.84
C ALA A 119 0.81 -11.10 12.65
N ASP A 120 1.77 -10.17 12.77
CA ASP A 120 1.59 -8.74 12.56
C ASP A 120 1.52 -8.39 11.06
N VAL A 121 2.29 -9.10 10.23
CA VAL A 121 2.43 -8.83 8.80
C VAL A 121 2.41 -10.12 7.97
N VAL A 122 1.63 -10.15 6.89
CA VAL A 122 1.77 -11.11 5.79
C VAL A 122 2.43 -10.41 4.61
N LEU A 123 3.59 -10.92 4.19
CA LEU A 123 4.27 -10.49 2.97
C LEU A 123 4.07 -11.52 1.86
N MET A 124 3.85 -11.05 0.63
CA MET A 124 3.72 -11.92 -0.53
C MET A 124 4.14 -11.24 -1.84
N GLY A 125 4.58 -12.04 -2.81
CA GLY A 125 4.88 -11.56 -4.15
C GLY A 125 3.64 -11.19 -4.96
N SER A 126 3.82 -10.35 -5.99
CA SER A 126 2.73 -9.90 -6.86
C SER A 126 1.97 -11.07 -7.52
N ARG A 127 2.69 -12.03 -8.12
CA ARG A 127 2.30 -13.38 -8.57
C ARG A 127 3.50 -13.98 -9.34
N GLY A 128 3.84 -15.25 -9.14
CA GLY A 128 4.93 -15.93 -9.87
C GLY A 128 4.70 -16.19 -11.37
N MET A 129 3.61 -15.70 -11.98
CA MET A 129 3.16 -16.09 -13.31
C MET A 129 3.42 -15.00 -14.37
N GLY A 130 4.06 -15.40 -15.48
CA GLY A 130 4.41 -14.53 -16.60
C GLY A 130 3.21 -13.87 -17.30
N SER A 131 3.45 -12.71 -17.92
CA SER A 131 2.45 -11.77 -18.46
C SER A 131 1.33 -12.41 -19.29
N LEU A 132 1.68 -13.28 -20.24
CA LEU A 132 0.70 -13.94 -21.12
C LEU A 132 -0.33 -14.78 -20.33
N ARG A 133 0.13 -15.49 -19.29
CA ARG A 133 -0.71 -16.32 -18.42
C ARG A 133 -1.54 -15.45 -17.44
N ARG A 134 -1.08 -14.23 -17.13
CA ARG A 134 -1.88 -13.23 -16.37
C ARG A 134 -3.10 -12.76 -17.17
N ALA A 135 -2.91 -12.43 -18.45
CA ALA A 135 -3.97 -11.96 -19.33
C ALA A 135 -5.10 -13.00 -19.49
N MET A 136 -4.74 -14.26 -19.80
CA MET A 136 -5.72 -15.35 -19.96
C MET A 136 -6.53 -15.61 -18.69
N LEU A 137 -5.90 -15.65 -17.50
CA LEU A 137 -6.61 -15.92 -16.25
C LEU A 137 -7.46 -14.74 -15.77
N GLY A 138 -7.03 -13.50 -16.04
CA GLY A 138 -7.83 -12.31 -15.78
C GLY A 138 -9.12 -12.27 -16.62
N LEU A 139 -9.04 -12.72 -17.88
CA LEU A 139 -10.20 -12.84 -18.78
C LEU A 139 -11.22 -13.89 -18.31
N LEU A 140 -10.77 -14.90 -17.55
CA LEU A 140 -11.58 -15.98 -17.00
C LEU A 140 -12.13 -15.68 -15.58
N GLY A 141 -11.93 -14.46 -15.05
CA GLY A 141 -12.44 -14.06 -13.73
C GLY A 141 -11.75 -14.74 -12.53
N LEU A 142 -10.68 -15.51 -12.76
CA LEU A 142 -10.00 -16.27 -11.70
C LEU A 142 -9.19 -15.33 -10.80
N GLY A 143 -9.52 -15.35 -9.50
CA GLY A 143 -9.04 -14.40 -8.49
C GLY A 143 -7.53 -14.42 -8.26
N SER A 144 -7.05 -13.48 -7.43
CA SER A 144 -5.64 -13.42 -7.01
C SER A 144 -5.49 -13.83 -5.57
N VAL A 145 -4.47 -14.65 -5.28
CA VAL A 145 -4.07 -15.00 -3.90
C VAL A 145 -3.84 -13.71 -3.11
N SER A 146 -3.14 -12.72 -3.67
CA SER A 146 -2.91 -11.43 -3.01
C SER A 146 -4.19 -10.63 -2.80
N SER A 147 -5.10 -10.59 -3.77
CA SER A 147 -6.39 -9.90 -3.60
C SER A 147 -7.32 -10.61 -2.62
N TYR A 148 -7.16 -11.93 -2.43
CA TYR A 148 -7.85 -12.66 -1.37
C TYR A 148 -7.24 -12.35 0.00
N VAL A 149 -5.92 -12.49 0.16
CA VAL A 149 -5.22 -12.26 1.44
C VAL A 149 -5.44 -10.83 1.93
N VAL A 150 -5.24 -9.81 1.09
CA VAL A 150 -5.47 -8.40 1.46
C VAL A 150 -6.91 -8.14 1.94
N LYS A 151 -7.90 -8.90 1.46
CA LYS A 151 -9.32 -8.72 1.85
C LYS A 151 -9.79 -9.57 3.04
N HIS A 152 -9.00 -10.53 3.51
CA HIS A 152 -9.42 -11.47 4.56
C HIS A 152 -8.42 -11.65 5.70
N ALA A 153 -7.18 -11.18 5.56
CA ALA A 153 -6.19 -11.17 6.65
C ALA A 153 -6.69 -10.36 7.86
N ASN A 154 -6.25 -10.77 9.05
CA ASN A 154 -6.51 -10.10 10.32
C ASN A 154 -5.40 -9.11 10.73
N CYS A 155 -4.44 -8.88 9.82
CA CYS A 155 -3.13 -8.28 10.07
C CYS A 155 -2.70 -7.49 8.83
N ASN A 156 -1.59 -6.76 8.93
CA ASN A 156 -1.08 -5.99 7.80
C ASN A 156 -0.71 -6.90 6.63
N VAL A 157 -0.97 -6.49 5.38
CA VAL A 157 -0.60 -7.26 4.19
C VAL A 157 0.22 -6.40 3.24
N MET A 158 1.48 -6.79 3.03
CA MET A 158 2.36 -6.14 2.06
C MET A 158 2.54 -7.02 0.81
N VAL A 159 2.52 -6.38 -0.36
CA VAL A 159 2.56 -7.08 -1.66
C VAL A 159 3.70 -6.52 -2.51
N HIS A 160 4.85 -7.20 -2.49
CA HIS A 160 6.05 -6.77 -3.22
C HIS A 160 5.89 -6.92 -4.75
N LYS A 161 6.47 -5.98 -5.49
CA LYS A 161 6.26 -5.73 -6.93
C LYS A 161 7.57 -5.32 -7.61
N PRO A 162 8.37 -6.27 -8.13
CA PRO A 162 9.68 -5.96 -8.72
C PRO A 162 9.64 -5.09 -9.99
N ASP A 163 8.48 -4.99 -10.66
CA ASP A 163 8.36 -4.46 -12.03
C ASP A 163 7.49 -3.20 -12.16
N GLY A 164 6.87 -2.71 -11.07
CA GLY A 164 6.00 -1.52 -11.03
C GLY A 164 4.73 -1.55 -11.91
N SER A 165 4.62 -2.49 -12.85
CA SER A 165 3.75 -2.42 -14.05
C SER A 165 2.23 -2.57 -13.81
N ASP A 166 1.83 -2.97 -12.60
CA ASP A 166 0.47 -3.43 -12.28
C ASP A 166 -0.38 -2.30 -11.63
N THR A 167 -0.49 -1.18 -12.34
CA THR A 167 -1.29 0.02 -11.99
C THR A 167 -2.70 -0.29 -11.44
N TRP A 168 -3.32 -1.36 -11.97
CA TRP A 168 -4.66 -1.82 -11.62
C TRP A 168 -4.86 -2.25 -10.15
N ARG A 169 -3.79 -2.47 -9.37
CA ARG A 169 -3.92 -2.87 -7.96
C ARG A 169 -4.31 -1.76 -7.00
N LEU A 170 -4.25 -0.50 -7.45
CA LEU A 170 -4.86 0.60 -6.70
C LEU A 170 -6.38 0.45 -6.56
N GLN A 171 -7.03 -0.50 -7.26
CA GLN A 171 -8.44 -0.82 -7.04
C GLN A 171 -8.76 -1.18 -5.57
N THR A 172 -7.84 -1.77 -4.80
CA THR A 172 -8.07 -1.99 -3.35
C THR A 172 -7.94 -0.68 -2.56
N ALA A 173 -6.91 0.13 -2.84
CA ALA A 173 -6.77 1.46 -2.25
C ALA A 173 -7.96 2.38 -2.57
N ILE A 174 -8.53 2.27 -3.77
CA ILE A 174 -9.77 2.94 -4.20
C ILE A 174 -10.96 2.47 -3.35
N GLU A 175 -11.12 1.16 -3.17
CA GLU A 175 -12.16 0.59 -2.30
C GLU A 175 -11.99 1.01 -0.82
N ASP A 176 -10.75 1.15 -0.35
CA ASP A 176 -10.42 1.62 1.00
C ASP A 176 -10.72 3.12 1.20
N LEU A 177 -10.34 3.99 0.25
CA LEU A 177 -10.69 5.42 0.30
C LEU A 177 -12.21 5.66 0.19
N LEU A 178 -12.92 4.81 -0.56
CA LEU A 178 -14.40 4.81 -0.59
C LEU A 178 -15.02 4.33 0.73
N ALA A 179 -14.34 3.44 1.45
CA ALA A 179 -14.74 2.96 2.77
C ALA A 179 -14.28 3.88 3.92
N SER A 180 -14.16 5.19 3.65
CA SER A 180 -13.74 6.23 4.62
C SER A 180 -12.36 6.02 5.26
N LYS A 181 -11.49 5.19 4.70
CA LYS A 181 -10.13 4.99 5.22
C LYS A 181 -9.17 6.07 4.70
N ILE A 182 -8.00 6.11 5.33
CA ILE A 182 -6.86 6.95 4.96
C ILE A 182 -5.80 6.07 4.31
N GLY A 183 -5.14 6.58 3.28
CA GLY A 183 -3.98 5.93 2.67
C GLY A 183 -2.69 6.68 2.92
N ILE A 184 -1.57 6.01 2.66
CA ILE A 184 -0.28 6.65 2.32
C ILE A 184 0.06 6.27 0.87
N ILE A 185 0.54 7.23 0.08
CA ILE A 185 0.98 7.03 -1.31
C ILE A 185 2.38 7.61 -1.56
N PRO A 186 3.16 7.02 -2.49
CA PRO A 186 4.44 7.57 -2.92
C PRO A 186 4.20 8.81 -3.78
N THR A 187 5.20 9.67 -3.86
CA THR A 187 5.12 10.94 -4.61
C THR A 187 6.49 11.33 -5.19
N ASP A 188 6.48 12.39 -6.00
CA ASP A 188 7.64 13.07 -6.60
C ASP A 188 8.66 13.64 -5.60
N THR A 189 8.22 13.99 -4.40
CA THR A 189 9.05 14.33 -3.22
C THR A 189 8.58 13.46 -2.03
N SER A 190 8.66 13.90 -0.77
CA SER A 190 8.24 13.10 0.41
C SER A 190 6.81 12.53 0.34
N PRO A 191 6.57 11.26 0.76
CA PRO A 191 5.28 10.58 0.78
C PRO A 191 4.13 11.39 1.39
N ALA A 192 2.89 11.07 1.00
CA ALA A 192 1.71 11.78 1.46
C ALA A 192 0.65 10.85 2.05
N PHE A 193 0.08 11.25 3.19
CA PHE A 193 -1.25 10.79 3.60
C PHE A 193 -2.29 11.29 2.59
N VAL A 194 -3.31 10.48 2.31
CA VAL A 194 -4.43 10.82 1.44
C VAL A 194 -5.78 10.36 1.99
N CYS A 195 -6.81 11.17 1.80
CA CYS A 195 -8.21 10.81 2.03
C CYS A 195 -9.14 11.51 1.02
N CYS A 196 -10.38 11.01 0.90
CA CYS A 196 -11.42 11.64 0.09
C CYS A 196 -11.77 13.03 0.65
N LEU A 197 -11.57 14.10 -0.14
CA LEU A 197 -11.74 15.49 0.31
C LEU A 197 -13.10 15.78 0.98
N HIS A 198 -14.16 15.18 0.47
CA HIS A 198 -15.53 15.43 0.95
C HIS A 198 -15.95 14.54 2.14
N ASP A 199 -15.14 13.54 2.51
CA ASP A 199 -15.40 12.65 3.65
C ASP A 199 -14.91 13.29 4.95
N ARG A 200 -15.85 13.74 5.80
CA ARG A 200 -15.50 14.41 7.06
C ARG A 200 -14.89 13.48 8.11
N VAL A 201 -15.14 12.18 8.03
CA VAL A 201 -14.63 11.17 8.97
C VAL A 201 -13.18 10.86 8.61
N ALA A 202 -12.92 10.53 7.34
CA ALA A 202 -11.57 10.27 6.84
C ALA A 202 -10.68 11.51 6.98
N VAL A 203 -11.20 12.71 6.69
CA VAL A 203 -10.47 13.97 6.92
C VAL A 203 -10.14 14.16 8.40
N GLN A 204 -11.08 13.98 9.33
CA GLN A 204 -10.80 14.16 10.76
C GLN A 204 -9.73 13.18 11.26
N ALA A 205 -9.90 11.89 10.97
CA ALA A 205 -8.91 10.88 11.35
C ALA A 205 -7.53 11.13 10.72
N MET A 206 -7.45 11.75 9.52
CA MET A 206 -6.15 12.13 8.93
C MET A 206 -5.47 13.28 9.69
N PHE A 207 -6.24 14.24 10.22
CA PHE A 207 -5.69 15.25 11.13
C PHE A 207 -5.15 14.61 12.42
N ASP A 208 -5.89 13.67 12.98
CA ASP A 208 -5.55 13.03 14.25
C ASP A 208 -4.31 12.11 14.12
N ILE A 209 -4.26 11.25 13.09
CA ILE A 209 -3.12 10.35 12.83
C ILE A 209 -1.84 11.12 12.48
N ALA A 210 -1.94 12.16 11.64
CA ALA A 210 -0.77 12.91 11.17
C ALA A 210 -0.38 14.09 12.10
N GLY A 211 -0.96 14.18 13.29
CA GLY A 211 -0.63 15.20 14.30
C GLY A 211 -0.89 16.65 13.86
N LEU A 212 -1.90 16.86 13.00
CA LEU A 212 -2.12 18.14 12.34
C LEU A 212 -2.96 19.08 13.22
N SER A 213 -2.48 20.30 13.44
CA SER A 213 -3.32 21.36 14.01
C SER A 213 -4.32 21.89 12.96
N VAL A 214 -5.49 22.36 13.43
CA VAL A 214 -6.51 23.02 12.58
C VAL A 214 -6.01 24.35 11.95
N SER A 215 -4.77 24.78 12.24
CA SER A 215 -4.10 25.92 11.59
C SER A 215 -3.09 25.53 10.50
N LYS A 216 -2.67 24.25 10.40
CA LYS A 216 -1.77 23.79 9.32
C LYS A 216 -2.42 24.07 7.95
N LYS A 217 -1.63 24.49 6.95
CA LYS A 217 -2.10 24.57 5.56
C LYS A 217 -2.09 23.15 4.98
N LEU A 218 -3.20 22.69 4.39
CA LEU A 218 -3.28 21.40 3.70
C LEU A 218 -3.33 21.58 2.18
N SER A 219 -3.06 20.49 1.48
CA SER A 219 -3.05 20.40 0.01
C SER A 219 -4.14 19.49 -0.54
N VAL A 220 -4.73 19.84 -1.67
CA VAL A 220 -5.51 18.95 -2.56
C VAL A 220 -4.63 18.59 -3.78
N MET A 221 -5.07 17.93 -4.86
CA MET A 221 -4.23 17.66 -6.05
C MET A 221 -4.14 18.85 -7.05
N TYR A 222 -2.93 19.34 -7.39
CA TYR A 222 -2.69 20.55 -8.24
C TYR A 222 -1.71 21.72 -7.82
N THR A 223 -0.62 21.49 -7.07
CA THR A 223 0.54 22.34 -6.58
C THR A 223 0.36 23.73 -5.94
N LEU A 224 -0.61 24.52 -6.37
CA LEU A 224 -0.50 25.98 -6.31
C LEU A 224 -1.37 26.55 -5.18
N ILE A 225 -0.96 27.58 -4.43
CA ILE A 225 -1.90 28.21 -3.48
C ILE A 225 -2.87 29.10 -4.28
N LEU A 226 -4.09 28.60 -4.50
CA LEU A 226 -5.16 29.27 -5.25
C LEU A 226 -6.23 29.85 -4.31
N THR A 227 -7.08 30.72 -4.84
CA THR A 227 -8.31 31.14 -4.14
C THR A 227 -9.27 29.94 -4.01
N ALA A 228 -9.73 29.65 -2.80
CA ALA A 228 -10.62 28.53 -2.50
C ALA A 228 -12.03 28.76 -3.04
N SER A 229 -12.60 27.75 -3.72
CA SER A 229 -13.96 27.79 -4.25
C SER A 229 -15.01 27.61 -3.14
N LYS A 230 -16.26 28.01 -3.42
CA LYS A 230 -17.40 27.82 -2.49
C LYS A 230 -17.73 26.36 -2.18
N GLY A 231 -17.22 25.40 -2.96
CA GLY A 231 -17.41 23.96 -2.74
C GLY A 231 -16.42 23.32 -1.76
N MET A 232 -15.39 24.05 -1.33
CA MET A 232 -14.36 23.49 -0.43
C MET A 232 -14.92 23.19 0.97
N PRO A 233 -14.63 22.00 1.55
CA PRO A 233 -15.06 21.65 2.90
C PRO A 233 -14.54 22.64 3.95
N LYS A 234 -15.40 23.05 4.87
CA LYS A 234 -15.06 24.03 5.92
C LYS A 234 -13.85 23.63 6.77
N GLN A 235 -13.57 22.34 6.95
CA GLN A 235 -12.39 21.84 7.67
C GLN A 235 -11.07 22.20 6.97
N VAL A 236 -11.04 22.17 5.63
CA VAL A 236 -9.84 22.47 4.82
C VAL A 236 -9.56 23.98 4.77
N VAL A 237 -10.62 24.79 4.76
CA VAL A 237 -10.53 26.27 4.74
C VAL A 237 -10.68 26.92 6.13
N ALA A 238 -10.80 26.18 7.22
CA ALA A 238 -10.79 26.74 8.57
C ALA A 238 -9.36 27.04 9.01
N ALA A 239 -9.11 28.22 9.60
CA ALA A 239 -7.94 28.42 10.45
C ALA A 239 -8.31 28.16 11.92
N ALA A 240 -7.35 27.66 12.71
CA ALA A 240 -7.56 27.43 14.15
C ALA A 240 -7.97 28.72 14.87
N SER A 241 -8.92 28.57 15.81
CA SER A 241 -9.55 29.69 16.50
C SER A 241 -8.80 30.09 17.77
N GLY A 242 -8.38 31.36 17.83
CA GLY A 242 -8.37 32.08 19.11
C GLY A 242 -9.80 32.28 19.64
N LYS A 243 -9.97 32.65 20.92
CA LYS A 243 -11.28 32.70 21.61
C LYS A 243 -12.35 33.66 21.04
N ARG A 244 -12.12 34.35 19.90
CA ARG A 244 -13.12 35.19 19.22
C ARG A 244 -12.98 35.10 17.69
N LYS A 245 -14.03 34.56 17.05
CA LYS A 245 -14.22 34.31 15.59
C LYS A 245 -13.21 33.31 14.97
N SER A 246 -13.75 32.30 14.28
CA SER A 246 -12.98 31.52 13.31
C SER A 246 -12.82 32.31 12.02
N THR A 247 -11.59 32.52 11.57
CA THR A 247 -11.27 33.09 10.26
C THR A 247 -11.32 31.98 9.21
N ILE A 248 -12.29 32.08 8.29
CA ILE A 248 -12.32 31.24 7.08
C ILE A 248 -11.19 31.74 6.15
N ARG A 249 -10.25 30.86 5.84
CA ARG A 249 -9.19 31.08 4.85
C ARG A 249 -9.82 31.24 3.48
N LYS A 250 -9.32 32.19 2.68
CA LYS A 250 -9.76 32.38 1.29
C LYS A 250 -8.93 31.58 0.28
N THR A 251 -7.94 30.80 0.73
CA THR A 251 -6.99 30.10 -0.12
C THR A 251 -6.89 28.62 0.24
N VAL A 252 -6.54 27.82 -0.76
CA VAL A 252 -6.34 26.37 -0.66
C VAL A 252 -4.97 26.04 -1.26
N GLY A 253 -4.16 25.29 -0.51
CA GLY A 253 -2.90 24.72 -1.02
C GLY A 253 -3.17 23.45 -1.79
N ILE A 254 -2.23 23.02 -2.63
CA ILE A 254 -2.47 21.96 -3.60
C ILE A 254 -1.12 21.22 -3.94
N ARG A 255 -1.09 20.03 -4.58
CA ARG A 255 0.10 19.25 -5.07
C ARG A 255 -0.17 18.43 -6.35
N TRP A 256 0.41 18.74 -7.52
CA TRP A 256 0.54 17.82 -8.75
C TRP A 256 1.86 17.09 -8.22
N PRO A 257 1.89 15.74 -8.18
CA PRO A 257 3.11 14.95 -8.34
C PRO A 257 3.07 14.11 -9.64
N ASP A 258 4.13 14.12 -10.44
CA ASP A 258 4.22 13.34 -11.70
C ASP A 258 4.53 11.85 -11.47
N ASN A 259 4.30 11.39 -10.24
CA ASN A 259 4.47 10.01 -9.82
C ASN A 259 3.40 9.11 -10.46
N PRO A 260 3.76 7.94 -11.05
CA PRO A 260 2.80 7.06 -11.73
C PRO A 260 1.64 6.59 -10.86
N VAL A 261 1.87 6.28 -9.57
CA VAL A 261 0.80 5.90 -8.62
C VAL A 261 -0.17 7.05 -8.42
N CYS A 262 0.31 8.29 -8.39
CA CYS A 262 -0.55 9.47 -8.27
C CYS A 262 -1.34 9.75 -9.55
N GLN A 263 -0.71 9.58 -10.72
CA GLN A 263 -1.36 9.81 -12.03
C GLN A 263 -2.55 8.87 -12.28
N VAL A 264 -2.62 7.69 -11.65
CA VAL A 264 -3.81 6.82 -11.76
C VAL A 264 -5.06 7.51 -11.23
N TRP A 265 -4.94 8.30 -10.15
CA TRP A 265 -6.06 9.02 -9.54
C TRP A 265 -6.44 10.29 -10.30
N THR A 266 -5.59 10.82 -11.18
CA THR A 266 -5.85 12.06 -11.94
C THR A 266 -6.18 11.83 -13.42
N VAL A 267 -5.62 10.80 -14.05
CA VAL A 267 -5.76 10.54 -15.50
C VAL A 267 -6.69 9.36 -15.81
N ALA A 268 -6.98 8.49 -14.83
CA ALA A 268 -7.79 7.29 -15.04
C ALA A 268 -9.01 7.20 -14.10
N PRO A 269 -10.15 7.82 -14.49
CA PRO A 269 -11.45 7.25 -14.12
C PRO A 269 -11.57 5.86 -14.75
N SER A 270 -11.03 4.85 -14.05
CA SER A 270 -11.38 3.45 -14.25
C SER A 270 -12.91 3.38 -14.36
N PRO A 271 -13.49 2.65 -15.34
CA PRO A 271 -14.94 2.54 -15.44
C PRO A 271 -15.59 2.07 -14.12
N LYS A 272 -14.87 1.26 -13.32
CA LYS A 272 -15.27 0.94 -11.94
C LYS A 272 -15.13 2.09 -10.95
N ALA A 273 -14.06 2.89 -10.99
CA ALA A 273 -13.91 4.05 -10.11
C ALA A 273 -15.01 5.10 -10.35
N LEU A 274 -15.35 5.34 -11.62
CA LEU A 274 -16.44 6.25 -12.02
C LEU A 274 -17.81 5.70 -11.58
N MET A 275 -18.06 4.39 -11.68
CA MET A 275 -19.29 3.77 -11.14
C MET A 275 -19.30 3.59 -9.61
N ALA A 276 -18.15 3.66 -8.93
CA ALA A 276 -18.02 3.48 -7.49
C ALA A 276 -17.95 4.80 -6.70
N GLY A 277 -17.88 5.96 -7.37
CA GLY A 277 -18.02 7.27 -6.73
C GLY A 277 -16.74 7.94 -6.25
N VAL A 278 -15.55 7.54 -6.73
CA VAL A 278 -14.34 8.37 -6.58
C VAL A 278 -14.36 9.46 -7.65
N ASP A 279 -15.32 10.38 -7.50
CA ASP A 279 -15.49 11.56 -8.35
C ASP A 279 -15.19 12.83 -7.51
N GLY A 280 -13.90 13.02 -7.25
CA GLY A 280 -13.40 14.12 -6.41
C GLY A 280 -11.91 14.01 -6.11
N PRO A 281 -11.20 15.13 -5.93
CA PRO A 281 -9.76 15.12 -5.70
C PRO A 281 -9.44 14.67 -4.26
N LEU A 282 -8.24 14.12 -4.06
CA LEU A 282 -7.78 13.70 -2.74
C LEU A 282 -7.26 14.91 -1.93
N LEU A 283 -7.63 14.97 -0.65
CA LEU A 283 -6.95 15.81 0.34
C LEU A 283 -5.69 15.09 0.78
N CYS A 284 -4.56 15.80 0.85
CA CYS A 284 -3.26 15.24 1.16
C CYS A 284 -2.42 16.09 2.11
N THR A 285 -1.49 15.45 2.81
CA THR A 285 -0.41 16.13 3.55
C THR A 285 0.82 15.23 3.62
N THR A 286 2.01 15.81 3.68
CA THR A 286 3.27 15.07 3.80
C THR A 286 3.30 14.23 5.08
N VAL A 287 3.70 12.97 4.95
CA VAL A 287 4.01 12.09 6.10
C VAL A 287 5.25 12.64 6.80
N PRO A 288 5.22 12.92 8.12
CA PRO A 288 6.40 13.30 8.89
C PRO A 288 7.51 12.26 8.73
N GLY A 289 8.75 12.73 8.60
CA GLY A 289 9.90 11.87 8.59
C GLY A 289 10.26 11.35 9.98
N ARG A 290 11.39 10.66 10.02
CA ARG A 290 12.00 10.17 11.25
C ARG A 290 13.02 11.17 11.75
N GLU A 291 12.85 11.64 12.99
CA GLU A 291 13.89 12.35 13.72
C GLU A 291 15.00 11.35 14.08
N ASP A 292 16.19 11.52 13.49
CA ASP A 292 17.37 10.74 13.88
C ASP A 292 18.10 11.42 15.06
N PRO A 293 18.89 10.73 15.90
CA PRO A 293 19.50 11.33 17.10
C PRO A 293 20.44 12.53 16.86
N GLY A 294 20.84 12.78 15.60
CA GLY A 294 21.56 14.00 15.19
C GLY A 294 20.68 15.23 14.93
N GLY A 295 19.35 15.08 14.91
CA GLY A 295 18.39 16.16 14.65
C GLY A 295 18.02 16.38 13.18
N GLU A 296 18.49 15.52 12.26
CA GLU A 296 18.09 15.55 10.85
C GLU A 296 16.84 14.68 10.61
N GLU A 297 15.89 15.18 9.81
CA GLU A 297 14.63 14.49 9.47
C GLU A 297 14.83 13.59 8.24
N GLN A 298 14.90 12.28 8.46
CA GLN A 298 15.10 11.27 7.43
C GLN A 298 13.78 10.75 6.85
N ALA A 299 13.84 10.13 5.66
CA ALA A 299 12.69 9.46 5.07
C ALA A 299 12.18 8.33 5.97
N PRO A 300 10.85 8.19 6.18
CA PRO A 300 10.30 7.08 6.95
C PRO A 300 10.48 5.78 6.15
N ASP A 301 11.11 4.78 6.76
CA ASP A 301 11.30 3.47 6.12
C ASP A 301 9.99 2.65 6.06
N LEU A 302 9.96 1.60 5.25
CA LEU A 302 8.73 0.82 5.04
C LEU A 302 8.30 -0.02 6.24
N ALA A 303 9.23 -0.37 7.12
CA ALA A 303 8.92 -1.00 8.39
C ALA A 303 8.28 0.03 9.34
N GLU A 304 8.78 1.27 9.41
CA GLU A 304 8.13 2.33 10.17
C GLU A 304 6.75 2.70 9.60
N LEU A 305 6.61 2.87 8.29
CA LEU A 305 5.31 3.20 7.67
C LEU A 305 4.23 2.14 8.00
N ALA A 306 4.61 0.86 7.99
CA ALA A 306 3.73 -0.24 8.39
C ALA A 306 3.49 -0.30 9.90
N ASP A 307 4.54 -0.30 10.72
CA ASP A 307 4.44 -0.43 12.18
C ASP A 307 3.67 0.75 12.81
N ARG A 308 3.99 1.98 12.39
CA ARG A 308 3.52 3.24 13.02
C ARG A 308 2.13 3.62 12.56
N TYR A 309 1.88 3.63 11.25
CA TYR A 309 0.68 4.28 10.71
C TYR A 309 -0.47 3.31 10.43
N CYS A 310 -0.22 2.03 10.10
CA CYS A 310 -1.30 1.04 10.05
C CYS A 310 -1.90 0.81 11.44
N ALA A 311 -1.06 0.74 12.48
CA ALA A 311 -1.51 0.67 13.88
C ALA A 311 -2.31 1.92 14.32
N ALA A 312 -2.04 3.09 13.72
CA ALA A 312 -2.81 4.31 13.95
C ALA A 312 -4.15 4.38 13.18
N GLY A 313 -4.42 3.45 12.26
CA GLY A 313 -5.66 3.38 11.47
C GLY A 313 -5.55 3.77 10.00
N VAL A 314 -4.34 3.87 9.44
CA VAL A 314 -4.16 3.94 7.98
C VAL A 314 -4.57 2.61 7.35
N GLY A 315 -5.47 2.67 6.35
CA GLY A 315 -6.05 1.49 5.70
C GLY A 315 -5.14 0.83 4.67
N PHE A 316 -4.24 1.59 4.04
CA PHE A 316 -3.24 1.07 3.11
C PHE A 316 -2.01 1.96 3.02
N VAL A 317 -0.87 1.35 2.70
CA VAL A 317 0.36 2.04 2.27
C VAL A 317 0.70 1.57 0.87
N VAL A 318 0.78 2.50 -0.09
CA VAL A 318 1.49 2.28 -1.36
C VAL A 318 2.87 2.91 -1.21
N ALA A 319 3.89 2.26 -1.79
CA ALA A 319 5.25 2.73 -1.77
C ALA A 319 6.02 2.26 -3.01
N GLU A 320 7.11 2.95 -3.31
CA GLU A 320 8.03 2.65 -4.41
C GLU A 320 9.47 2.59 -3.88
N GLU A 321 10.33 1.82 -4.55
CA GLU A 321 11.75 1.75 -4.22
C GLU A 321 12.46 3.05 -4.61
N GLY A 322 13.40 3.51 -3.79
CA GLY A 322 14.09 4.79 -4.03
C GLY A 322 13.18 6.03 -3.84
N GLN A 323 12.13 5.91 -3.02
CA GLN A 323 11.25 7.01 -2.65
C GLN A 323 12.05 8.28 -2.31
N ARG A 324 11.78 9.36 -3.05
CA ARG A 324 12.40 10.67 -2.85
C ARG A 324 12.00 11.27 -1.51
N TRP A 325 12.93 12.04 -0.94
CA TRP A 325 12.74 12.74 0.32
C TRP A 325 13.20 14.18 0.16
N GLY A 326 12.28 15.12 0.38
CA GLY A 326 12.52 16.53 0.10
C GLY A 326 11.25 17.35 0.00
N ALA A 327 11.43 18.67 0.03
CA ALA A 327 10.36 19.63 0.05
C ALA A 327 9.77 19.82 -1.36
N SER A 328 8.45 19.75 -1.51
CA SER A 328 7.81 20.21 -2.75
C SER A 328 7.90 21.75 -2.84
N THR A 329 8.23 22.29 -4.01
CA THR A 329 8.16 23.73 -4.29
C THR A 329 6.73 24.25 -4.10
N VAL A 330 6.58 25.43 -3.49
CA VAL A 330 5.28 26.04 -3.18
C VAL A 330 5.25 27.46 -3.73
N ILE A 331 4.29 27.73 -4.61
CA ILE A 331 4.06 29.06 -5.22
C ILE A 331 2.63 29.51 -4.87
N ASP A 332 2.49 30.76 -4.42
CA ASP A 332 1.21 31.38 -4.10
C ASP A 332 0.73 32.27 -5.25
N PHE A 333 -0.42 31.90 -5.80
CA PHE A 333 -1.10 32.50 -6.94
C PHE A 333 -2.39 33.24 -6.50
N SER A 334 -2.59 33.45 -5.18
CA SER A 334 -3.75 34.19 -4.67
C SER A 334 -3.59 35.72 -4.71
N GLY A 335 -2.37 36.21 -4.97
CA GLY A 335 -2.07 37.61 -5.23
C GLY A 335 -2.24 38.02 -6.70
N ALA A 336 -1.96 39.28 -7.01
CA ALA A 336 -1.99 39.81 -8.39
C ALA A 336 -0.80 39.36 -9.27
N ARG A 337 0.21 38.73 -8.65
CA ARG A 337 1.32 38.02 -9.30
C ARG A 337 1.64 36.76 -8.49
N PRO A 338 2.17 35.70 -9.11
CA PRO A 338 2.70 34.54 -8.39
C PRO A 338 3.88 34.93 -7.49
N THR A 339 4.04 34.24 -6.35
CA THR A 339 5.17 34.44 -5.42
C THR A 339 5.66 33.10 -4.87
N VAL A 340 6.97 32.87 -4.80
CA VAL A 340 7.50 31.63 -4.21
C VAL A 340 7.42 31.70 -2.68
N VAL A 341 6.72 30.75 -2.08
CA VAL A 341 6.58 30.59 -0.63
C VAL A 341 7.62 29.62 -0.08
N ARG A 342 8.05 28.64 -0.90
CA ARG A 342 9.13 27.70 -0.58
C ARG A 342 9.74 27.17 -1.88
N VAL A 343 11.07 27.25 -2.01
CA VAL A 343 11.82 26.48 -3.02
C VAL A 343 12.01 25.05 -2.51
N GLY A 344 11.97 24.08 -3.41
CA GLY A 344 12.18 22.66 -3.13
C GLY A 344 12.52 21.89 -4.42
N ASP A 345 12.26 20.59 -4.44
CA ASP A 345 12.65 19.70 -5.56
C ASP A 345 11.76 19.85 -6.81
N GLY A 346 10.72 20.71 -6.75
CA GLY A 346 9.80 20.95 -7.85
C GLY A 346 10.32 22.03 -8.78
N ASP A 347 10.37 21.73 -10.07
CA ASP A 347 10.89 22.59 -11.14
C ASP A 347 10.25 24.01 -11.13
N LEU A 348 11.11 25.02 -11.28
CA LEU A 348 10.73 26.44 -11.33
C LEU A 348 10.80 27.02 -12.74
N ASP A 349 11.50 26.39 -13.69
CA ASP A 349 11.70 26.92 -15.06
C ASP A 349 10.38 27.25 -15.78
N PRO A 350 9.29 26.44 -15.68
CA PRO A 350 7.98 26.78 -16.25
C PRO A 350 7.33 28.04 -15.66
N PHE A 351 7.78 28.47 -14.47
CA PHE A 351 7.20 29.56 -13.69
C PHE A 351 8.03 30.85 -13.70
N LEU A 352 9.33 30.79 -14.03
CA LEU A 352 10.21 31.97 -14.14
C LEU A 352 9.61 33.12 -14.99
N PRO A 353 8.94 32.89 -16.14
CA PRO A 353 8.31 33.98 -16.91
C PRO A 353 7.21 34.75 -16.18
N TYR A 354 6.74 34.24 -15.04
CA TYR A 354 5.68 34.81 -14.21
C TYR A 354 6.17 35.20 -12.79
N LEU A 355 7.42 34.89 -12.45
CA LEU A 355 8.05 35.19 -11.17
C LEU A 355 9.07 36.33 -11.37
N PRO A 356 8.71 37.60 -11.14
CA PRO A 356 9.57 38.74 -11.45
C PRO A 356 10.76 38.94 -10.46
N ASP A 357 10.80 38.15 -9.40
CA ASP A 357 11.72 38.30 -8.25
C ASP A 357 12.56 37.01 -8.01
N VAL A 358 12.67 36.14 -9.01
CA VAL A 358 13.39 34.83 -8.98
C VAL A 358 14.23 34.66 -10.24
#